data_AF-A0A8T6NYT0-F1
#
_entry.id   AF-A0A8T6NYT0-F1
#
_cell.length_a   1.000
_cell.length_b   1.000
_cell.length_c   1.000
_cell.angle_alpha   90.00
_cell.angle_beta   90.00
_cell.angle_gamma   90.00
#
_symmetry.space_group_name_H-M   'P 1'
#
loop_
_entity.id
_entity.type
_entity.pdbx_description
1 polymer ?
#
loop_
_entity_poly.entity_id
_entity_poly.type
_entity_poly.pdbx_seq_one_letter_code
_entity_poly.pdbx_strand_id
1 'polypeptide(L)'
;MNQKVITGAILADKLSDESERPAVERVMQGEPVPFSVMEEHYKKPGGTMMHALFGADPLDFWVGRFYVGTFGVMSLIGIFFGTFFYLYQAIVVEGAYNLLAARLDPPPISAGLRLVGANEPGFYWQLIVFFATIAFIGWALRQVDISRKLEMTYEIPIAYGAVVFSWITLQILRPIGMGAWGNGFALGITHHLDWVSNIGYQYFNFFYNPFHAIGISLLFASTLVLAMHGSIILMSADRPFMKERQEDAFWRNLLGYSIGEIGIHRMAFWLGVSSVLFSNLCIYLSGTLVYDWNEFWSFWNNLPFWSTTAISATGITFGIAAFGVVIWRGRKGKQIDVDDIEFGGIGLEGTAIKKPIQVNFLQRLFGLGQVGPVYLGLWGTVSVIAGVACAFIILEDYAFQVAYNPVAFLRDFWVLSLDPPGMAFGLGFAPWHEGGAWIVATFLLHVSVLTWLARVVDRSQKSDLGMQLAWGFGAALFLYFVIYLIRPMVMGNWAQAPGHGFKAILDWTNNVSVQYGNFYYNPFHMLSIFFLLGSTLLLAMHGATIVATSRWGAHREIEQMMAEGSGYHRSQLFWRWCMGFQATSKSIHQWLWWFAAMTGITGGIGLLISGTLIFDWYAWATQIGIVAPPF
;
A
#
# COMPACT_ATOMS: atom_id res chain seq x y z
N MET A 1 -35.44 -22.54 1.61
CA MET A 1 -35.22 -23.17 2.93
C MET A 1 -34.21 -22.32 3.68
N ASN A 2 -34.65 -21.60 4.70
CA ASN A 2 -33.81 -20.73 5.54
C ASN A 2 -32.97 -21.58 6.50
N GLN A 3 -31.69 -21.79 6.22
CA GLN A 3 -30.73 -22.17 7.26
C GLN A 3 -30.01 -20.91 7.74
N LYS A 4 -30.44 -20.41 8.91
CA LYS A 4 -29.64 -19.49 9.71
C LYS A 4 -28.34 -20.21 10.07
N VAL A 5 -27.21 -19.67 9.61
CA VAL A 5 -25.90 -20.02 10.15
C VAL A 5 -25.88 -19.55 11.61
N ILE A 6 -26.02 -20.50 12.52
CA ILE A 6 -25.87 -20.26 13.95
C ILE A 6 -24.36 -20.26 14.22
N THR A 7 -23.78 -19.08 14.35
CA THR A 7 -22.42 -18.91 14.89
C THR A 7 -22.35 -19.55 16.27
N GLY A 8 -21.39 -20.45 16.50
CA GLY A 8 -21.20 -21.19 17.76
C GLY A 8 -20.91 -20.33 19.01
N ALA A 9 -20.93 -19.01 18.88
CA ALA A 9 -20.74 -18.05 19.97
C ALA A 9 -21.94 -17.95 20.95
N ILE A 10 -23.11 -18.54 20.65
CA ILE A 10 -24.34 -18.34 21.45
C ILE A 10 -24.78 -19.59 22.25
N LEU A 11 -24.08 -20.73 22.16
CA LEU A 11 -24.57 -21.98 22.81
C LEU A 11 -23.62 -22.65 23.81
N ALA A 12 -22.53 -22.01 24.23
CA ALA A 12 -21.61 -22.57 25.22
C ALA A 12 -21.62 -21.78 26.54
N ASP A 13 -22.81 -21.56 27.11
CA ASP A 13 -22.99 -21.00 28.46
C ASP A 13 -23.33 -22.07 29.51
N LYS A 14 -22.95 -23.32 29.24
CA LYS A 14 -23.02 -24.41 30.22
C LYS A 14 -21.61 -24.89 30.58
N LEU A 15 -21.17 -24.36 31.73
CA LEU A 15 -20.14 -24.91 32.59
C LEU A 15 -20.21 -26.45 32.64
N SER A 16 -19.15 -27.11 32.19
CA SER A 16 -18.80 -28.47 32.61
C SER A 16 -17.45 -28.43 33.29
N ASP A 17 -17.30 -29.23 34.35
CA ASP A 17 -16.14 -29.41 35.23
C ASP A 17 -14.84 -29.84 34.49
N GLU A 18 -14.27 -28.99 33.64
CA GLU A 18 -12.95 -29.18 33.01
C GLU A 18 -11.95 -28.07 33.38
N SER A 19 -12.00 -27.59 34.62
CA SER A 19 -11.31 -26.38 35.08
C SER A 19 -9.80 -26.51 35.35
N GLU A 20 -9.14 -27.62 35.03
CA GLU A 20 -7.71 -27.81 35.38
C GLU A 20 -6.74 -27.54 34.22
N ARG A 21 -7.17 -27.57 32.95
CA ARG A 21 -6.27 -27.42 31.80
C ARG A 21 -6.20 -25.96 31.30
N PRO A 22 -5.00 -25.36 31.11
CA PRO A 22 -4.85 -24.02 30.57
C PRO A 22 -5.56 -23.82 29.22
N ALA A 23 -6.22 -22.67 29.04
CA ALA A 23 -6.98 -22.34 27.83
C ALA A 23 -6.17 -22.52 26.52
N VAL A 24 -4.87 -22.20 26.55
CA VAL A 24 -3.96 -22.34 25.41
C VAL A 24 -3.77 -23.81 25.00
N GLU A 25 -3.66 -24.72 25.97
CA GLU A 25 -3.47 -26.16 25.72
C GLU A 25 -4.71 -26.76 25.07
N ARG A 26 -5.89 -26.34 25.53
CA ARG A 26 -7.19 -26.74 24.98
C ARG A 26 -7.34 -26.32 23.52
N VAL A 27 -7.01 -25.06 23.20
CA VAL A 27 -7.02 -24.57 21.81
C VAL A 27 -6.01 -25.32 20.94
N MET A 28 -4.82 -25.64 21.46
CA MET A 28 -3.82 -26.44 20.72
C MET A 28 -4.31 -27.85 20.38
N GLN A 29 -5.21 -28.41 21.20
CA GLN A 29 -5.83 -29.72 20.97
C GLN A 29 -7.06 -29.65 20.06
N GLY A 30 -7.39 -28.46 19.53
CA GLY A 30 -8.55 -28.24 18.67
C GLY A 30 -9.87 -28.09 19.41
N GLU A 31 -9.83 -27.93 20.74
CA GLU A 31 -11.04 -27.63 21.52
C GLU A 31 -11.49 -26.18 21.24
N PRO A 32 -12.79 -25.94 20.98
CA PRO A 32 -13.31 -24.59 20.85
C PRO A 32 -13.29 -23.90 22.22
N VAL A 33 -12.41 -22.93 22.39
CA VAL A 33 -12.32 -22.12 23.62
C VAL A 33 -12.89 -20.73 23.35
N PRO A 34 -13.84 -20.25 24.17
CA PRO A 34 -14.36 -18.89 24.03
C PRO A 34 -13.28 -17.83 24.16
N PHE A 35 -13.37 -16.77 23.35
CA PHE A 35 -12.42 -15.65 23.38
C PHE A 35 -12.27 -15.01 24.77
N SER A 36 -13.35 -14.96 25.58
CA SER A 36 -13.32 -14.43 26.94
C SER A 36 -12.41 -15.22 27.88
N VAL A 37 -12.40 -16.55 27.76
CA VAL A 37 -11.53 -17.43 28.56
C VAL A 37 -10.07 -17.23 28.18
N MET A 38 -9.79 -16.99 26.89
CA MET A 38 -8.46 -16.63 26.42
C MET A 38 -8.03 -15.23 26.92
N GLU A 39 -8.94 -14.25 26.93
CA GLU A 39 -8.66 -12.92 27.49
C GLU A 39 -8.27 -13.01 28.97
N GLU A 40 -9.03 -13.77 29.77
CA GLU A 40 -8.72 -13.98 31.19
C GLU A 40 -7.38 -14.68 31.42
N HIS A 41 -7.01 -15.63 30.54
CA HIS A 41 -5.73 -16.32 30.62
C HIS A 41 -4.54 -15.35 30.50
N TYR A 42 -4.57 -14.42 29.55
CA TYR A 42 -3.47 -13.48 29.30
C TYR A 42 -3.54 -12.18 30.12
N LYS A 43 -4.72 -11.79 30.62
CA LYS A 43 -4.91 -10.55 31.38
C LYS A 43 -4.39 -10.69 32.81
N LYS A 44 -3.08 -10.86 32.93
CA LYS A 44 -2.35 -11.06 34.19
C LYS A 44 -1.16 -10.10 34.30
N PRO A 45 -0.84 -9.60 35.51
CA PRO A 45 0.36 -8.80 35.72
C PRO A 45 1.66 -9.58 35.39
N GLY A 46 2.70 -8.88 34.97
CA GLY A 46 4.01 -9.42 34.60
C GLY A 46 4.31 -9.38 33.10
N GLY A 47 5.56 -9.69 32.73
CA GLY A 47 5.97 -9.76 31.32
C GLY A 47 6.24 -8.42 30.63
N THR A 48 6.16 -7.29 31.34
CA THR A 48 6.46 -5.95 30.80
C THR A 48 7.96 -5.67 30.74
N MET A 49 8.36 -4.66 29.98
CA MET A 49 9.75 -4.18 29.96
C MET A 49 10.19 -3.64 31.33
N MET A 50 9.34 -2.87 32.02
CA MET A 50 9.68 -2.31 33.32
C MET A 50 9.84 -3.41 34.37
N HIS A 51 8.97 -4.43 34.35
CA HIS A 51 9.13 -5.60 35.21
C HIS A 51 10.46 -6.33 34.95
N ALA A 52 10.87 -6.47 33.68
CA ALA A 52 12.14 -7.11 33.35
C ALA A 52 13.38 -6.27 33.73
N LEU A 53 13.27 -4.94 33.70
CA LEU A 53 14.38 -4.04 34.03
C LEU A 53 14.52 -3.80 35.54
N PHE A 54 13.39 -3.70 36.25
CA PHE A 54 13.35 -3.24 37.65
C PHE A 54 12.75 -4.26 38.62
N GLY A 55 12.33 -5.43 38.13
CA GLY A 55 11.66 -6.46 38.94
C GLY A 55 10.21 -6.15 39.31
N ALA A 56 9.70 -4.96 38.96
CA ALA A 56 8.33 -4.53 39.21
C ALA A 56 7.88 -3.50 38.16
N ASP A 57 6.58 -3.46 37.90
CA ASP A 57 5.94 -2.43 37.07
C ASP A 57 4.66 -1.96 37.79
N PRO A 58 4.70 -0.81 38.49
CA PRO A 58 3.56 -0.33 39.26
C PRO A 58 2.39 0.14 38.39
N LEU A 59 2.61 0.29 37.08
CA LEU A 59 1.61 0.75 36.12
C LEU A 59 1.11 -0.37 35.18
N ASP A 60 1.40 -1.63 35.50
CA ASP A 60 0.91 -2.80 34.77
C ASP A 60 -0.57 -3.09 35.09
N PHE A 61 -1.47 -2.39 34.42
CA PHE A 61 -2.91 -2.58 34.57
C PHE A 61 -3.68 -2.37 33.26
N TRP A 62 -4.95 -2.76 33.28
CA TRP A 62 -5.90 -2.56 32.19
C TRP A 62 -7.04 -1.65 32.64
N VAL A 63 -7.53 -0.82 31.73
CA VAL A 63 -8.79 -0.08 31.88
C VAL A 63 -9.79 -0.66 30.89
N GLY A 64 -10.72 -1.47 31.41
CA GLY A 64 -11.64 -2.23 30.59
C GLY A 64 -10.91 -3.15 29.62
N ARG A 65 -10.99 -2.84 28.32
CA ARG A 65 -10.36 -3.57 27.22
C ARG A 65 -8.94 -3.10 26.90
N PHE A 66 -8.55 -1.92 27.37
CA PHE A 66 -7.27 -1.31 27.04
C PHE A 66 -6.19 -1.71 28.04
N TYR A 67 -5.05 -2.20 27.56
CA TYR A 67 -3.85 -2.31 28.38
C TYR A 67 -3.22 -0.93 28.54
N VAL A 68 -2.90 -0.47 29.74
CA VAL A 68 -2.26 0.83 29.93
C VAL A 68 -0.74 0.64 30.01
N GLY A 69 -0.25 0.04 31.09
CA GLY A 69 1.20 -0.11 31.29
C GLY A 69 1.89 1.23 31.56
N THR A 70 3.17 1.18 31.96
CA THR A 70 4.00 2.39 32.12
C THR A 70 4.01 3.26 30.85
N PHE A 71 4.17 2.63 29.68
CA PHE A 71 4.23 3.37 28.42
C PHE A 71 2.88 3.90 27.94
N GLY A 72 1.75 3.30 28.35
CA GLY A 72 0.43 3.87 28.12
C GLY A 72 0.21 5.14 28.93
N VAL A 73 0.66 5.18 30.20
CA VAL A 73 0.63 6.43 30.98
C VAL A 73 1.48 7.51 30.32
N MET A 74 2.69 7.18 29.87
CA MET A 74 3.54 8.10 29.11
C MET A 74 2.83 8.61 27.84
N SER A 75 2.15 7.70 27.12
CA SER A 75 1.39 8.06 25.92
C SER A 75 0.24 9.01 26.24
N LEU A 76 -0.52 8.74 27.29
CA LEU A 76 -1.66 9.56 27.71
C LEU A 76 -1.22 10.98 28.10
N ILE A 77 -0.08 11.12 28.78
CA ILE A 77 0.49 12.44 29.11
C ILE A 77 0.82 13.20 27.82
N GLY A 78 1.52 12.57 26.88
CA GLY A 78 1.86 13.17 25.59
C GLY A 78 0.61 13.56 24.77
N ILE A 79 -0.38 12.66 24.70
CA ILE A 79 -1.65 12.91 23.98
C ILE A 79 -2.40 14.08 24.62
N PHE A 80 -2.53 14.11 25.95
CA PHE A 80 -3.26 15.15 26.65
C PHE A 80 -2.65 16.52 26.40
N PHE A 81 -1.35 16.70 26.65
CA PHE A 81 -0.70 17.99 26.48
C PHE A 81 -0.58 18.38 25.00
N GLY A 82 -0.25 17.44 24.11
CA GLY A 82 -0.17 17.70 22.66
C GLY A 82 -1.52 18.16 22.10
N THR A 83 -2.62 17.48 22.46
CA THR A 83 -3.98 17.86 22.02
C THR A 83 -4.40 19.18 22.66
N PHE A 84 -4.10 19.40 23.94
CA PHE A 84 -4.40 20.65 24.63
C PHE A 84 -3.74 21.84 23.94
N PHE A 85 -2.43 21.78 23.66
CA PHE A 85 -1.73 22.86 22.97
C PHE A 85 -2.19 23.04 21.53
N TYR A 86 -2.53 21.95 20.83
CA TYR A 86 -3.10 22.03 19.50
C TYR A 86 -4.44 22.78 19.49
N LEU A 87 -5.37 22.39 20.36
CA LEU A 87 -6.68 23.05 20.47
C LEU A 87 -6.55 24.48 20.98
N TYR A 88 -5.62 24.74 21.89
CA TYR A 88 -5.35 26.10 22.38
C TYR A 88 -4.84 27.00 21.24
N GLN A 89 -3.85 26.55 20.46
CA GLN A 89 -3.38 27.31 19.30
C GLN A 89 -4.53 27.54 18.31
N ALA A 90 -5.25 26.49 17.92
CA ALA A 90 -6.31 26.60 16.92
C ALA A 90 -7.46 27.51 17.38
N ILE A 91 -7.98 27.34 18.59
CA ILE A 91 -9.21 27.99 19.05
C ILE A 91 -8.91 29.36 19.69
N VAL A 92 -7.88 29.44 20.53
CA VAL A 92 -7.62 30.64 21.35
C VAL A 92 -6.67 31.60 20.64
N VAL A 93 -5.62 31.09 20.00
CA VAL A 93 -4.61 31.94 19.34
C VAL A 93 -5.06 32.34 17.94
N GLU A 94 -5.46 31.38 17.11
CA GLU A 94 -5.86 31.63 15.71
C GLU A 94 -7.35 32.01 15.55
N GLY A 95 -8.19 31.74 16.56
CA GLY A 95 -9.65 31.93 16.45
C GLY A 95 -10.33 30.99 15.44
N ALA A 96 -9.69 29.89 15.08
CA ALA A 96 -10.16 28.93 14.09
C ALA A 96 -11.04 27.84 14.74
N TYR A 97 -12.36 27.97 14.60
CA TYR A 97 -13.33 26.95 15.03
C TYR A 97 -13.51 25.81 14.00
N ASN A 98 -13.07 26.03 12.76
CA ASN A 98 -13.00 25.00 11.74
C ASN A 98 -11.62 24.32 11.78
N LEU A 99 -11.55 23.11 12.33
CA LEU A 99 -10.31 22.34 12.41
C LEU A 99 -9.69 22.01 11.05
N LEU A 100 -10.48 21.99 9.97
CA LEU A 100 -9.96 21.82 8.61
C LEU A 100 -9.20 23.05 8.12
N ALA A 101 -9.51 24.24 8.63
CA ALA A 101 -8.83 25.49 8.30
C ALA A 101 -7.73 25.86 9.31
N ALA A 102 -7.72 25.23 10.49
CA ALA A 102 -6.75 25.51 11.56
C ALA A 102 -5.31 25.31 11.08
N ARG A 103 -4.50 26.36 11.25
CA ARG A 103 -3.10 26.43 10.84
C ARG A 103 -2.20 26.49 12.06
N LEU A 104 -1.23 25.59 12.16
CA LEU A 104 -0.21 25.65 13.20
C LEU A 104 1.16 25.53 12.54
N ASP A 105 1.77 26.68 12.27
CA ASP A 105 3.05 26.76 11.58
C ASP A 105 4.23 26.52 12.53
N PRO A 106 5.33 25.95 12.01
CA PRO A 106 6.58 25.91 12.75
C PRO A 106 7.14 27.33 12.98
N PRO A 107 8.13 27.49 13.88
CA PRO A 107 8.81 28.76 14.07
C PRO A 107 9.40 29.32 12.77
N PRO A 108 9.51 30.65 12.61
CA PRO A 108 10.16 31.25 11.45
C PRO A 108 11.58 30.71 11.25
N ILE A 109 12.03 30.57 10.00
CA ILE A 109 13.39 30.08 9.68
C ILE A 109 14.48 30.92 10.37
N SER A 110 14.25 32.23 10.55
CA SER A 110 15.15 33.14 11.25
C SER A 110 15.36 32.81 12.73
N ALA A 111 14.47 32.03 13.35
CA ALA A 111 14.64 31.55 14.72
C ALA A 111 15.69 30.43 14.82
N GLY A 112 16.08 29.81 13.71
CA GLY A 112 17.02 28.68 13.71
C GLY A 112 16.48 27.51 14.54
N LEU A 113 17.36 26.87 15.32
CA LEU A 113 17.04 25.74 16.20
C LEU A 113 16.73 26.15 17.65
N ARG A 114 16.47 27.43 17.94
CA ARG A 114 16.16 27.86 19.30
C ARG A 114 14.74 27.45 19.71
N LEU A 115 14.53 27.28 21.02
CA LEU A 115 13.19 27.29 21.59
C LEU A 115 12.69 28.73 21.62
N VAL A 116 11.53 28.98 21.01
CA VAL A 116 10.94 30.32 20.98
C VAL A 116 10.15 30.59 22.26
N GLY A 117 9.94 31.86 22.61
CA GLY A 117 9.15 32.24 23.78
C GLY A 117 7.64 32.12 23.55
N ALA A 118 6.84 32.12 24.62
CA ALA A 118 5.39 31.91 24.56
C ALA A 118 4.62 32.93 23.69
N ASN A 119 5.18 34.12 23.51
CA ASN A 119 4.60 35.20 22.70
C ASN A 119 5.17 35.24 21.27
N GLU A 120 6.00 34.26 20.90
CA GLU A 120 6.65 34.21 19.59
C GLU A 120 5.99 33.17 18.67
N PRO A 121 5.95 33.41 17.34
CA PRO A 121 5.37 32.47 16.39
C PRO A 121 6.05 31.09 16.44
N GLY A 122 5.24 30.03 16.42
CA GLY A 122 5.72 28.64 16.45
C GLY A 122 5.97 28.05 17.83
N PHE A 123 5.71 28.79 18.93
CA PHE A 123 5.87 28.27 20.30
C PHE A 123 5.04 27.01 20.56
N TYR A 124 3.73 27.09 20.29
CA TYR A 124 2.82 25.96 20.50
C TYR A 124 3.15 24.79 19.57
N TRP A 125 3.62 25.06 18.35
CA TRP A 125 4.12 24.02 17.45
C TRP A 125 5.26 23.22 18.11
N GLN A 126 6.24 23.88 18.74
CA GLN A 126 7.35 23.19 19.41
C GLN A 126 6.86 22.32 20.57
N LEU A 127 5.90 22.81 21.37
CA LEU A 127 5.30 22.02 22.45
C LEU A 127 4.53 20.82 21.90
N ILE A 128 3.72 21.00 20.86
CA ILE A 128 2.96 19.92 20.25
C ILE A 128 3.91 18.86 19.70
N VAL A 129 4.97 19.25 19.00
CA VAL A 129 5.97 18.32 18.47
C VAL A 129 6.64 17.52 19.59
N PHE A 130 7.01 18.18 20.69
CA PHE A 130 7.60 17.52 21.85
C PHE A 130 6.66 16.49 22.48
N PHE A 131 5.44 16.89 22.83
CA PHE A 131 4.47 16.01 23.50
C PHE A 131 3.95 14.90 22.59
N ALA A 132 3.76 15.17 21.29
CA ALA A 132 3.40 14.15 20.31
C ALA A 132 4.53 13.12 20.14
N THR A 133 5.80 13.54 20.20
CA THR A 133 6.94 12.62 20.14
C THR A 133 6.96 11.68 21.35
N ILE A 134 6.69 12.20 22.57
CA ILE A 134 6.52 11.37 23.78
C ILE A 134 5.36 10.38 23.59
N ALA A 135 4.23 10.85 23.06
CA ALA A 135 3.07 10.01 22.79
C ALA A 135 3.40 8.86 21.84
N PHE A 136 4.06 9.15 20.71
CA PHE A 136 4.38 8.14 19.71
C PHE A 136 5.41 7.11 20.18
N ILE A 137 6.45 7.55 20.90
CA ILE A 137 7.42 6.62 21.50
C ILE A 137 6.75 5.75 22.56
N GLY A 138 5.92 6.34 23.42
CA GLY A 138 5.16 5.59 24.42
C GLY A 138 4.23 4.58 23.79
N TRP A 139 3.56 4.95 22.70
CA TRP A 139 2.65 4.04 22.03
C TRP A 139 3.40 2.86 21.39
N ALA A 140 4.57 3.11 20.81
CA ALA A 140 5.42 2.06 20.26
C ALA A 140 5.90 1.08 21.35
N LEU A 141 6.40 1.59 22.47
CA LEU A 141 6.87 0.77 23.58
C LEU A 141 5.73 0.03 24.29
N ARG A 142 4.53 0.61 24.33
CA ARG A 142 3.33 -0.07 24.79
C ARG A 142 2.98 -1.29 23.91
N GLN A 143 3.15 -1.19 22.60
CA GLN A 143 2.97 -2.35 21.70
C GLN A 143 4.03 -3.44 21.94
N VAL A 144 5.27 -3.06 22.32
CA VAL A 144 6.31 -4.01 22.75
C VAL A 144 5.85 -4.78 24.00
N ASP A 145 5.33 -4.09 25.02
CA ASP A 145 4.81 -4.73 26.22
C ASP A 145 3.64 -5.69 25.92
N ILE A 146 2.69 -5.27 25.07
CA ILE A 146 1.58 -6.13 24.66
C ILE A 146 2.11 -7.37 23.93
N SER A 147 3.08 -7.21 23.03
CA SER A 147 3.70 -8.33 22.32
C SER A 147 4.34 -9.33 23.30
N ARG A 148 5.05 -8.84 24.32
CA ARG A 148 5.66 -9.68 25.37
C ARG A 148 4.61 -10.43 26.19
N LYS A 149 3.55 -9.75 26.63
CA LYS A 149 2.46 -10.37 27.39
C LYS A 149 1.73 -11.46 26.60
N LEU A 150 1.62 -11.27 25.29
CA LEU A 150 1.01 -12.23 24.36
C LEU A 150 2.05 -13.18 23.75
N GLU A 151 3.28 -13.17 24.23
CA GLU A 151 4.43 -13.98 23.77
C GLU A 151 4.75 -13.85 22.27
N MET A 152 4.19 -12.85 21.59
CA MET A 152 4.35 -12.59 20.15
C MET A 152 5.75 -12.04 19.85
N THR A 153 6.20 -12.19 18.61
CA THR A 153 7.37 -11.45 18.11
C THR A 153 7.00 -9.98 17.82
N TYR A 154 8.01 -9.16 17.51
CA TYR A 154 7.93 -7.69 17.56
C TYR A 154 7.60 -7.02 16.22
N GLU A 155 7.10 -7.73 15.23
CA GLU A 155 6.82 -7.17 13.90
C GLU A 155 5.83 -6.00 13.97
N ILE A 156 4.81 -6.06 14.84
CA ILE A 156 3.82 -4.98 14.97
C ILE A 156 4.46 -3.68 15.49
N PRO A 157 5.17 -3.66 16.65
CA PRO A 157 5.85 -2.45 17.09
C PRO A 157 6.96 -1.99 16.13
N ILE A 158 7.61 -2.89 15.37
CA ILE A 158 8.56 -2.50 14.31
C ILE A 158 7.85 -1.75 13.18
N ALA A 159 6.71 -2.26 12.71
CA ALA A 159 5.92 -1.62 11.66
C ALA A 159 5.43 -0.23 12.10
N TYR A 160 4.90 -0.13 13.32
CA TYR A 160 4.51 1.16 13.91
C TYR A 160 5.72 2.10 14.07
N GLY A 161 6.87 1.55 14.49
CA GLY A 161 8.14 2.29 14.61
C GLY A 161 8.60 2.95 13.31
N ALA A 162 8.34 2.36 12.14
CA ALA A 162 8.64 2.99 10.86
C ALA A 162 7.85 4.31 10.66
N VAL A 163 6.59 4.36 11.10
CA VAL A 163 5.75 5.57 11.07
C VAL A 163 6.22 6.60 12.09
N VAL A 164 6.57 6.17 13.31
CA VAL A 164 7.19 7.05 14.32
C VAL A 164 8.49 7.65 13.79
N PHE A 165 9.29 6.86 13.07
CA PHE A 165 10.50 7.35 12.43
C PHE A 165 10.22 8.37 11.32
N SER A 166 9.09 8.28 10.62
CA SER A 166 8.64 9.31 9.68
C SER A 166 8.36 10.64 10.38
N TRP A 167 7.61 10.60 11.48
CA TRP A 167 7.38 11.78 12.32
C TRP A 167 8.68 12.42 12.80
N ILE A 168 9.59 11.61 13.34
CA ILE A 168 10.91 12.07 13.81
C ILE A 168 11.73 12.65 12.64
N THR A 169 11.68 12.02 11.47
CA THR A 169 12.40 12.52 10.28
C THR A 169 11.91 13.90 9.89
N LEU A 170 10.59 14.10 9.80
CA LEU A 170 9.99 15.34 9.33
C LEU A 170 10.08 16.48 10.35
N GLN A 171 9.83 16.20 11.63
CA GLN A 171 9.74 17.23 12.67
C GLN A 171 11.04 17.47 13.43
N ILE A 172 12.00 16.55 13.36
CA ILE A 172 13.23 16.62 14.14
C ILE A 172 14.47 16.54 13.26
N LEU A 173 14.68 15.43 12.55
CA LEU A 173 15.95 15.20 11.84
C LEU A 173 16.14 16.17 10.68
N ARG A 174 15.11 16.37 9.84
CA ARG A 174 15.17 17.29 8.72
C ARG A 174 15.36 18.75 9.19
N PRO A 175 14.60 19.27 10.17
CA PRO A 175 14.85 20.59 10.73
C PRO A 175 16.26 20.80 11.26
N ILE A 176 16.81 19.82 11.99
CA ILE A 176 18.20 19.82 12.46
C ILE A 176 19.16 19.86 11.26
N GLY A 177 18.96 18.97 10.29
CA GLY A 177 19.79 18.89 9.08
C GLY A 177 19.77 20.17 8.23
N MET A 178 18.69 20.95 8.30
CA MET A 178 18.54 22.23 7.61
C MET A 178 18.79 23.46 8.50
N GLY A 179 19.15 23.26 9.76
CA GLY A 179 19.54 24.34 10.68
C GLY A 179 18.40 25.20 11.24
N ALA A 180 17.12 24.83 11.04
CA ALA A 180 15.99 25.57 11.62
C ALA A 180 14.73 24.73 11.82
N TRP A 181 14.04 24.93 12.95
CA TRP A 181 12.74 24.30 13.25
C TRP A 181 11.66 24.63 12.22
N GLY A 182 11.77 25.79 11.57
CA GLY A 182 10.89 26.23 10.47
C GLY A 182 10.87 25.32 9.25
N ASN A 183 11.81 24.38 9.13
CA ASN A 183 11.80 23.35 8.07
C ASN A 183 10.97 22.12 8.44
N GLY A 184 10.34 22.10 9.62
CA GLY A 184 9.34 21.11 10.00
C GLY A 184 8.05 21.32 9.22
N PHE A 185 7.18 20.31 9.18
CA PHE A 185 5.90 20.45 8.50
C PHE A 185 4.87 21.13 9.42
N ALA A 186 3.97 21.92 8.80
CA ALA A 186 2.88 22.60 9.48
C ALA A 186 1.85 21.60 10.00
N LEU A 187 1.36 21.81 11.22
CA LEU A 187 0.37 20.94 11.85
C LEU A 187 -1.02 21.49 11.50
N GLY A 188 -1.78 20.77 10.68
CA GLY A 188 -3.11 21.16 10.20
C GLY A 188 -3.51 20.28 9.04
N ILE A 189 -4.81 19.99 8.85
CA ILE A 189 -5.24 18.97 7.87
C ILE A 189 -4.96 19.43 6.43
N THR A 190 -5.46 20.60 6.05
CA THR A 190 -5.26 21.18 4.72
C THR A 190 -3.84 21.71 4.53
N HIS A 191 -3.28 22.35 5.55
CA HIS A 191 -1.92 22.90 5.55
C HIS A 191 -0.83 21.85 5.39
N HIS A 192 -1.03 20.65 5.94
CA HIS A 192 -0.17 19.51 5.66
C HIS A 192 -0.10 19.22 4.16
N LEU A 193 -1.25 19.18 3.49
CA LEU A 193 -1.33 18.88 2.06
C LEU A 193 -0.70 20.00 1.22
N ASP A 194 -0.91 21.25 1.60
CA ASP A 194 -0.25 22.39 0.97
C ASP A 194 1.27 22.37 1.17
N TRP A 195 1.75 22.00 2.36
CA TRP A 195 3.18 21.83 2.61
C TRP A 195 3.77 20.73 1.72
N VAL A 196 3.11 19.57 1.61
CA VAL A 196 3.56 18.48 0.73
C VAL A 196 3.58 18.93 -0.74
N SER A 197 2.54 19.64 -1.18
CA SER A 197 2.47 20.22 -2.53
C SER A 197 3.64 21.18 -2.79
N ASN A 198 3.90 22.09 -1.86
CA ASN A 198 4.93 23.12 -1.97
C ASN A 198 6.35 22.56 -1.95
N ILE A 199 6.63 21.55 -1.11
CA ILE A 199 7.92 20.84 -1.11
C ILE A 199 8.21 20.24 -2.48
N GLY A 200 7.17 19.77 -3.17
CA GLY A 200 7.26 19.29 -4.55
C GLY A 200 7.85 20.31 -5.53
N TYR A 201 7.53 21.59 -5.34
CA TYR A 201 7.98 22.70 -6.18
C TYR A 201 9.32 23.31 -5.72
N GLN A 202 9.60 23.31 -4.41
CA GLN A 202 10.78 23.98 -3.83
C GLN A 202 12.12 23.36 -4.24
N TYR A 203 12.15 22.08 -4.62
CA TYR A 203 13.39 21.35 -4.96
C TYR A 203 13.44 20.87 -6.42
N PHE A 204 12.78 21.62 -7.32
CA PHE A 204 12.75 21.42 -8.77
C PHE A 204 12.43 19.99 -9.23
N ASN A 205 11.16 19.75 -9.60
CA ASN A 205 10.63 18.47 -10.06
C ASN A 205 10.88 17.32 -9.06
N PHE A 206 10.26 17.41 -7.88
CA PHE A 206 10.32 16.34 -6.86
C PHE A 206 9.87 14.96 -7.39
N PHE A 207 9.09 14.91 -8.47
CA PHE A 207 8.75 13.66 -9.17
C PHE A 207 9.97 12.91 -9.72
N TYR A 208 11.09 13.59 -9.94
CA TYR A 208 12.37 12.97 -10.35
C TYR A 208 13.20 12.44 -9.19
N ASN A 209 12.74 12.59 -7.95
CA ASN A 209 13.38 11.97 -6.81
C ASN A 209 13.19 10.43 -6.89
N PRO A 210 14.26 9.62 -7.07
CA PRO A 210 14.13 8.17 -7.22
C PRO A 210 13.57 7.50 -5.96
N PHE A 211 13.84 8.05 -4.77
CA PHE A 211 13.32 7.51 -3.52
C PHE A 211 11.83 7.79 -3.36
N HIS A 212 11.35 8.94 -3.86
CA HIS A 212 9.92 9.21 -3.95
C HIS A 212 9.24 8.25 -4.93
N ALA A 213 9.82 8.03 -6.11
CA ALA A 213 9.29 7.06 -7.08
C ALA A 213 9.21 5.65 -6.50
N ILE A 214 10.24 5.20 -5.77
CA ILE A 214 10.22 3.92 -5.06
C ILE A 214 9.15 3.91 -3.96
N GLY A 215 9.11 4.94 -3.12
CA GLY A 215 8.14 5.06 -2.01
C GLY A 215 6.70 4.97 -2.49
N ILE A 216 6.34 5.75 -3.51
CA ILE A 216 5.01 5.76 -4.13
C ILE A 216 4.72 4.42 -4.84
N SER A 217 5.68 3.84 -5.54
CA SER A 217 5.50 2.52 -6.17
C SER A 217 5.19 1.44 -5.13
N LEU A 218 5.89 1.45 -3.99
CA LEU A 218 5.61 0.54 -2.88
C LEU A 218 4.25 0.83 -2.22
N LEU A 219 3.81 2.08 -2.18
CA LEU A 219 2.53 2.47 -1.61
C LEU A 219 1.34 2.00 -2.47
N PHE A 220 1.42 2.17 -3.79
CA PHE A 220 0.45 1.58 -4.72
C PHE A 220 0.53 0.04 -4.75
N ALA A 221 1.74 -0.52 -4.73
CA ALA A 221 1.92 -1.96 -4.64
C ALA A 221 1.33 -2.53 -3.35
N SER A 222 1.38 -1.78 -2.24
CA SER A 222 0.74 -2.17 -0.98
C SER A 222 -0.76 -2.34 -1.18
N THR A 223 -1.39 -1.37 -1.81
CA THR A 223 -2.83 -1.39 -2.06
C THR A 223 -3.23 -2.51 -3.02
N LEU A 224 -2.41 -2.78 -4.05
CA LEU A 224 -2.60 -3.91 -4.96
C LEU A 224 -2.50 -5.25 -4.21
N VAL A 225 -1.44 -5.45 -3.45
CA VAL A 225 -1.20 -6.68 -2.67
C VAL A 225 -2.31 -6.87 -1.64
N LEU A 226 -2.75 -5.79 -0.98
CA LEU A 226 -3.89 -5.80 -0.06
C LEU A 226 -5.17 -6.25 -0.75
N ALA A 227 -5.47 -5.69 -1.93
CA ALA A 227 -6.64 -6.06 -2.72
C ALA A 227 -6.62 -7.54 -3.10
N MET A 228 -5.47 -8.03 -3.58
CA MET A 228 -5.27 -9.41 -3.98
C MET A 228 -5.45 -10.38 -2.80
N HIS A 229 -4.77 -10.11 -1.68
CA HIS A 229 -4.83 -10.93 -0.47
C HIS A 229 -6.23 -10.93 0.16
N GLY A 230 -6.79 -9.74 0.41
CA GLY A 230 -8.14 -9.62 0.95
C GLY A 230 -9.18 -10.31 0.07
N SER A 231 -9.03 -10.25 -1.26
CA SER A 231 -9.94 -10.90 -2.19
C SER A 231 -9.88 -12.42 -2.12
N ILE A 232 -8.70 -13.04 -2.22
CA ILE A 232 -8.61 -14.51 -2.27
C ILE A 232 -9.13 -15.15 -0.99
N ILE A 233 -8.77 -14.56 0.15
CA ILE A 233 -9.20 -15.03 1.46
C ILE A 233 -10.72 -14.92 1.61
N LEU A 234 -11.34 -13.83 1.15
CA LEU A 234 -12.81 -13.69 1.12
C LEU A 234 -13.49 -14.58 0.08
N MET A 235 -12.82 -14.90 -1.03
CA MET A 235 -13.32 -15.84 -2.04
C MET A 235 -13.37 -17.26 -1.51
N SER A 236 -12.49 -17.61 -0.56
CA SER A 236 -12.47 -18.90 0.15
C SER A 236 -13.43 -18.93 1.34
N ALA A 237 -13.91 -17.78 1.82
CA ALA A 237 -14.80 -17.71 2.98
C ALA A 237 -16.08 -18.52 2.80
N ASP A 238 -16.57 -19.09 3.90
CA ASP A 238 -17.78 -19.92 3.98
C ASP A 238 -17.73 -21.21 3.15
N ARG A 239 -16.53 -21.68 2.78
CA ARG A 239 -16.31 -22.95 2.04
C ARG A 239 -15.50 -23.94 2.88
N PRO A 240 -16.12 -24.96 3.50
CA PRO A 240 -15.48 -25.80 4.51
C PRO A 240 -14.35 -26.71 4.01
N PHE A 241 -14.23 -26.91 2.69
CA PHE A 241 -13.21 -27.77 2.08
C PHE A 241 -12.01 -26.99 1.51
N MET A 242 -12.05 -25.65 1.57
CA MET A 242 -10.98 -24.81 1.06
C MET A 242 -9.81 -24.79 2.04
N LYS A 243 -8.60 -24.88 1.48
CA LYS A 243 -7.34 -24.83 2.22
C LYS A 243 -6.33 -24.01 1.42
N GLU A 244 -5.22 -23.66 2.05
CA GLU A 244 -4.11 -22.91 1.47
C GLU A 244 -3.74 -23.41 0.06
N ARG A 245 -3.66 -24.73 -0.13
CA ARG A 245 -3.28 -25.34 -1.41
C ARG A 245 -4.17 -24.93 -2.59
N GLN A 246 -5.45 -24.70 -2.36
CA GLN A 246 -6.40 -24.30 -3.41
C GLN A 246 -6.22 -22.83 -3.82
N GLU A 247 -5.92 -21.94 -2.86
CA GLU A 247 -5.58 -20.55 -3.16
C GLU A 247 -4.30 -20.45 -3.96
N ASP A 248 -3.32 -21.24 -3.53
CA ASP A 248 -2.05 -21.43 -4.19
C ASP A 248 -2.18 -21.89 -5.63
N ALA A 249 -3.04 -22.89 -5.86
CA ALA A 249 -3.37 -23.38 -7.20
C ALA A 249 -4.08 -22.31 -8.03
N PHE A 250 -5.00 -21.54 -7.43
CA PHE A 250 -5.68 -20.44 -8.11
C PHE A 250 -4.67 -19.38 -8.60
N TRP A 251 -3.76 -18.93 -7.75
CA TRP A 251 -2.75 -17.93 -8.12
C TRP A 251 -1.75 -18.43 -9.15
N ARG A 252 -1.30 -19.69 -9.05
CA ARG A 252 -0.45 -20.30 -10.08
C ARG A 252 -1.15 -20.37 -11.42
N ASN A 253 -2.41 -20.77 -11.45
CA ASN A 253 -3.19 -20.81 -12.69
C ASN A 253 -3.43 -19.41 -13.30
N LEU A 254 -3.63 -18.39 -12.46
CA LEU A 254 -3.92 -17.02 -12.89
C LEU A 254 -2.65 -16.24 -13.29
N LEU A 255 -1.64 -16.20 -12.42
CA LEU A 255 -0.44 -15.34 -12.55
C LEU A 255 0.85 -16.13 -12.83
N GLY A 256 0.82 -17.45 -12.68
CA GLY A 256 1.97 -18.32 -12.87
C GLY A 256 2.82 -18.58 -11.64
N TYR A 257 2.53 -17.91 -10.53
CA TYR A 257 3.22 -18.13 -9.26
C TYR A 257 2.28 -17.83 -8.10
N SER A 258 2.42 -18.58 -7.00
CA SER A 258 1.84 -18.24 -5.71
C SER A 258 2.96 -18.03 -4.71
N ILE A 259 2.84 -16.95 -3.95
CA ILE A 259 3.78 -16.60 -2.88
C ILE A 259 3.51 -17.37 -1.58
N GLY A 260 2.34 -17.99 -1.46
CA GLY A 260 1.91 -18.75 -0.27
C GLY A 260 1.43 -17.86 0.87
N GLU A 261 0.69 -18.44 1.82
CA GLU A 261 0.05 -17.66 2.88
C GLU A 261 1.08 -17.02 3.83
N ILE A 262 2.12 -17.73 4.30
CA ILE A 262 3.15 -17.06 5.13
C ILE A 262 4.01 -16.06 4.33
N GLY A 263 4.24 -16.34 3.04
CA GLY A 263 5.06 -15.50 2.16
C GLY A 263 4.42 -14.15 1.88
N ILE A 264 3.11 -14.12 1.61
CA ILE A 264 2.35 -12.87 1.39
C ILE A 264 2.39 -11.96 2.63
N HIS A 265 2.28 -12.52 3.84
CA HIS A 265 2.30 -11.72 5.08
C HIS A 265 3.69 -11.12 5.38
N ARG A 266 4.76 -11.87 5.11
CA ARG A 266 6.14 -11.34 5.22
C ARG A 266 6.40 -10.24 4.21
N MET A 267 5.96 -10.43 2.97
CA MET A 267 6.04 -9.41 1.93
C MET A 267 5.21 -8.17 2.32
N ALA A 268 3.97 -8.36 2.78
CA ALA A 268 3.06 -7.31 3.23
C ALA A 268 3.69 -6.42 4.32
N PHE A 269 4.27 -7.05 5.34
CA PHE A 269 5.01 -6.34 6.41
C PHE A 269 6.15 -5.49 5.84
N TRP A 270 7.05 -6.07 5.06
CA TRP A 270 8.21 -5.36 4.55
C TRP A 270 7.85 -4.30 3.51
N LEU A 271 6.88 -4.57 2.65
CA LEU A 271 6.45 -3.65 1.59
C LEU A 271 5.85 -2.37 2.20
N GLY A 272 5.01 -2.51 3.23
CA GLY A 272 4.48 -1.37 3.98
C GLY A 272 5.51 -0.63 4.83
N VAL A 273 6.46 -1.33 5.46
CA VAL A 273 7.57 -0.67 6.19
C VAL A 273 8.49 0.08 5.24
N SER A 274 8.88 -0.55 4.13
CA SER A 274 9.79 0.05 3.15
C SER A 274 9.17 1.27 2.48
N SER A 275 7.87 1.27 2.18
CA SER A 275 7.21 2.45 1.58
C SER A 275 7.38 3.70 2.45
N VAL A 276 7.26 3.56 3.78
CA VAL A 276 7.49 4.64 4.73
C VAL A 276 8.97 5.03 4.79
N LEU A 277 9.89 4.05 4.89
CA LEU A 277 11.32 4.35 5.00
C LEU A 277 11.89 5.04 3.75
N PHE A 278 11.46 4.64 2.54
CA PHE A 278 11.84 5.32 1.30
C PHE A 278 11.22 6.73 1.22
N SER A 279 9.99 6.92 1.70
CA SER A 279 9.37 8.24 1.81
C SER A 279 10.13 9.16 2.78
N ASN A 280 10.66 8.61 3.88
CA ASN A 280 11.50 9.38 4.80
C ASN A 280 12.79 9.83 4.12
N LEU A 281 13.44 8.91 3.38
CA LEU A 281 14.67 9.21 2.66
C LEU A 281 14.46 10.29 1.60
N CYS A 282 13.35 10.22 0.84
CA CYS A 282 13.09 11.17 -0.23
C CYS A 282 12.92 12.61 0.30
N ILE A 283 12.19 12.79 1.41
CA ILE A 283 11.98 14.11 2.02
C ILE A 283 13.21 14.59 2.78
N TYR A 284 13.91 13.69 3.48
CA TYR A 284 15.10 14.06 4.24
C TYR A 284 16.19 14.60 3.31
N LEU A 285 16.48 13.91 2.20
CA LEU A 285 17.54 14.32 1.26
C LEU A 285 17.21 15.64 0.54
N SER A 286 15.92 15.92 0.33
CA SER A 286 15.46 17.13 -0.37
C SER A 286 15.66 18.38 0.50
N GLY A 287 16.62 19.20 0.10
CA GLY A 287 17.03 20.42 0.80
C GLY A 287 18.16 20.24 1.83
N THR A 288 18.52 19.00 2.18
CA THR A 288 19.69 18.74 3.04
C THR A 288 20.93 18.38 2.22
N LEU A 289 20.79 17.48 1.24
CA LEU A 289 21.88 16.99 0.40
C LEU A 289 21.62 17.20 -1.09
N VAL A 290 20.35 17.25 -1.52
CA VAL A 290 19.95 17.46 -2.92
C VAL A 290 19.07 18.69 -3.01
N TYR A 291 19.46 19.65 -3.84
CA TYR A 291 18.76 20.93 -4.02
C TYR A 291 18.03 21.04 -5.37
N ASP A 292 18.42 20.23 -6.36
CA ASP A 292 17.76 20.12 -7.67
C ASP A 292 17.76 18.65 -8.12
N TRP A 293 16.58 18.06 -8.22
CA TRP A 293 16.44 16.67 -8.67
C TRP A 293 16.61 16.50 -10.18
N ASN A 294 16.52 17.56 -11.00
CA ASN A 294 16.92 17.49 -12.41
C ASN A 294 18.44 17.41 -12.55
N GLU A 295 19.16 18.26 -11.80
CA GLU A 295 20.63 18.26 -11.81
C GLU A 295 21.19 16.92 -11.28
N PHE A 296 20.51 16.33 -10.28
CA PHE A 296 20.86 15.01 -9.77
C PHE A 296 21.00 13.97 -10.89
N TRP A 297 20.18 14.01 -11.93
CA TRP A 297 20.25 13.04 -13.05
C TRP A 297 21.31 13.38 -14.10
N SER A 298 22.04 14.48 -13.98
CA SER A 298 23.10 14.85 -14.93
C SER A 298 24.18 13.78 -15.07
N PHE A 299 24.46 13.01 -14.00
CA PHE A 299 25.41 11.90 -14.07
C PHE A 299 24.99 10.85 -15.11
N TRP A 300 23.68 10.58 -15.24
CA TRP A 300 23.15 9.57 -16.16
C TRP A 300 23.52 9.93 -17.59
N ASN A 301 23.30 11.18 -18.00
CA ASN A 301 23.63 11.67 -19.33
C ASN A 301 25.14 11.67 -19.62
N ASN A 302 25.95 11.79 -18.57
CA ASN A 302 27.41 11.85 -18.66
C ASN A 302 28.10 10.49 -18.52
N LEU A 303 27.36 9.38 -18.42
CA LEU A 303 27.97 8.05 -18.31
C LEU A 303 28.78 7.72 -19.58
N PRO A 304 30.06 7.30 -19.47
CA PRO A 304 30.95 7.10 -20.62
C PRO A 304 30.46 6.08 -21.65
N PHE A 305 29.59 5.14 -21.25
CA PHE A 305 29.09 4.12 -22.17
C PHE A 305 28.01 4.64 -23.13
N TRP A 306 27.47 5.85 -22.94
CA TRP A 306 26.59 6.49 -23.92
C TRP A 306 27.33 7.10 -25.11
N SER A 307 28.60 7.50 -24.93
CA SER A 307 29.42 8.10 -25.98
C SER A 307 30.22 7.08 -26.79
N THR A 308 30.35 5.85 -26.29
CA THR A 308 30.94 4.76 -27.05
C THR A 308 29.94 4.25 -28.09
N THR A 309 30.23 4.47 -29.38
CA THR A 309 29.59 3.82 -30.55
C THR A 309 29.76 2.29 -30.57
N ALA A 310 30.21 1.69 -29.47
CA ALA A 310 30.50 0.28 -29.31
C ALA A 310 29.50 -0.38 -28.33
N ILE A 311 28.20 -0.17 -28.55
CA ILE A 311 27.29 -1.32 -28.48
C ILE A 311 27.44 -2.06 -29.80
N SER A 312 28.62 -2.62 -30.03
CA SER A 312 28.78 -3.64 -31.06
C SER A 312 27.83 -4.78 -30.70
N ALA A 313 27.25 -5.42 -31.71
CA ALA A 313 26.28 -6.51 -31.59
C ALA A 313 26.72 -7.67 -30.65
N THR A 314 27.96 -7.69 -30.19
CA THR A 314 28.51 -8.59 -29.17
C THR A 314 28.11 -8.24 -27.73
N GLY A 315 27.86 -6.97 -27.37
CA GLY A 315 27.52 -6.57 -25.99
C GLY A 315 26.09 -6.94 -25.57
N ILE A 316 25.13 -6.82 -26.50
CA ILE A 316 23.73 -7.23 -26.29
C ILE A 316 23.63 -8.77 -26.20
N THR A 317 24.51 -9.48 -26.90
CA THR A 317 24.57 -10.95 -26.86
C THR A 317 25.06 -11.46 -25.49
N PHE A 318 25.96 -10.74 -24.80
CA PHE A 318 26.43 -11.16 -23.46
C PHE A 318 25.44 -10.84 -22.33
N GLY A 319 24.67 -9.75 -22.41
CA GLY A 319 23.65 -9.42 -21.41
C GLY A 319 22.43 -10.35 -21.43
N ILE A 320 21.97 -10.72 -22.63
CA ILE A 320 20.81 -11.61 -22.80
C ILE A 320 21.21 -13.09 -22.64
N ALA A 321 22.42 -13.49 -23.05
CA ALA A 321 22.90 -14.86 -22.82
C ALA A 321 23.31 -15.10 -21.35
N ALA A 322 23.82 -14.11 -20.61
CA ALA A 322 24.17 -14.29 -19.19
C ALA A 322 22.93 -14.43 -18.29
N PHE A 323 21.82 -13.76 -18.60
CA PHE A 323 20.54 -13.99 -17.91
C PHE A 323 19.81 -15.25 -18.39
N GLY A 324 19.97 -15.64 -19.67
CA GLY A 324 19.36 -16.83 -20.25
C GLY A 324 20.05 -18.16 -19.93
N VAL A 325 21.34 -18.17 -19.57
CA VAL A 325 22.13 -19.42 -19.42
C VAL A 325 22.37 -19.83 -17.96
N VAL A 326 22.03 -18.99 -16.97
CA VAL A 326 22.15 -19.36 -15.54
C VAL A 326 20.89 -20.05 -14.98
N ILE A 327 19.78 -20.09 -15.72
CA ILE A 327 18.51 -20.75 -15.31
C ILE A 327 18.22 -22.04 -16.09
N TRP A 328 19.24 -22.68 -16.68
CA TRP A 328 19.02 -23.98 -17.32
C TRP A 328 20.15 -24.99 -17.04
N ARG A 329 20.18 -25.45 -15.79
CA ARG A 329 20.71 -26.79 -15.47
C ARG A 329 19.54 -27.67 -15.09
N GLY A 330 19.10 -28.48 -16.04
CA GLY A 330 18.08 -29.50 -15.85
C GLY A 330 18.44 -30.42 -14.69
N ARG A 331 17.81 -30.20 -13.53
CA ARG A 331 17.68 -31.21 -12.49
C ARG A 331 16.31 -31.84 -12.64
N LYS A 332 16.29 -33.14 -12.94
CA LYS A 332 15.11 -33.99 -12.82
C LYS A 332 14.70 -34.02 -11.34
N GLY A 333 13.83 -33.09 -10.95
CA GLY A 333 13.08 -33.19 -9.69
C GLY A 333 12.04 -34.29 -9.81
N LYS A 334 11.83 -35.03 -8.72
CA LYS A 334 10.80 -36.07 -8.59
C LYS A 334 9.46 -35.59 -9.15
N GLN A 335 8.79 -36.45 -9.92
CA GLN A 335 7.36 -36.30 -10.20
C GLN A 335 6.63 -36.26 -8.86
N ILE A 336 6.11 -35.08 -8.52
CA ILE A 336 5.01 -34.95 -7.58
C ILE A 336 3.77 -35.14 -8.45
N ASP A 337 2.93 -36.09 -8.06
CA ASP A 337 1.66 -36.34 -8.73
C ASP A 337 0.69 -35.19 -8.39
N VAL A 338 0.36 -34.39 -9.40
CA VAL A 338 -0.43 -33.15 -9.28
C VAL A 338 -1.75 -33.24 -10.04
N ASP A 339 -2.05 -34.40 -10.63
CA ASP A 339 -2.93 -34.46 -11.80
C ASP A 339 -4.44 -34.42 -11.49
N ASP A 340 -4.88 -34.52 -10.23
CA ASP A 340 -6.32 -34.43 -9.89
C ASP A 340 -6.75 -33.14 -9.16
N ILE A 341 -5.83 -32.43 -8.49
CA ILE A 341 -6.21 -31.32 -7.58
C ILE A 341 -5.93 -29.93 -8.18
N GLU A 342 -4.85 -29.74 -8.94
CA GLU A 342 -4.53 -28.40 -9.50
C GLU A 342 -5.39 -28.02 -10.71
N PHE A 343 -6.04 -29.00 -11.34
CA PHE A 343 -6.86 -28.81 -12.54
C PHE A 343 -8.35 -29.12 -12.33
N GLY A 344 -8.77 -29.58 -11.15
CA GLY A 344 -10.17 -29.96 -10.89
C GLY A 344 -10.74 -30.95 -11.92
N GLY A 345 -9.89 -31.80 -12.51
CA GLY A 345 -10.25 -32.72 -13.60
C GLY A 345 -10.60 -32.09 -14.95
N ILE A 346 -10.54 -30.76 -15.12
CA ILE A 346 -10.94 -30.06 -16.35
C ILE A 346 -10.02 -28.85 -16.58
N GLY A 347 -9.06 -28.93 -17.52
CA GLY A 347 -8.26 -27.72 -17.85
C GLY A 347 -6.88 -27.90 -18.48
N LEU A 348 -6.46 -29.10 -18.88
CA LEU A 348 -5.21 -29.26 -19.63
C LEU A 348 -5.29 -28.63 -21.04
N GLU A 349 -6.49 -28.49 -21.59
CA GLU A 349 -6.77 -27.78 -22.84
C GLU A 349 -6.71 -26.27 -22.59
N GLY A 350 -5.65 -25.61 -23.07
CA GLY A 350 -5.42 -24.16 -22.88
C GLY A 350 -4.38 -23.79 -21.82
N THR A 351 -3.72 -24.77 -21.20
CA THR A 351 -2.59 -24.53 -20.28
C THR A 351 -1.29 -24.27 -21.06
N ALA A 352 -0.69 -23.10 -20.85
CA ALA A 352 0.51 -22.63 -21.55
C ALA A 352 1.79 -23.28 -21.00
N ILE A 353 1.89 -23.34 -19.67
CA ILE A 353 3.00 -24.00 -18.96
C ILE A 353 2.40 -25.18 -18.22
N LYS A 354 2.60 -26.39 -18.75
CA LYS A 354 2.01 -27.62 -18.19
C LYS A 354 2.86 -28.24 -17.09
N LYS A 355 4.19 -28.07 -17.15
CA LYS A 355 5.12 -28.63 -16.17
C LYS A 355 5.56 -27.55 -15.18
N PRO A 356 5.34 -27.74 -13.87
CA PRO A 356 5.83 -26.82 -12.87
C PRO A 356 7.36 -26.72 -12.89
N ILE A 357 7.87 -25.52 -12.67
CA ILE A 357 9.30 -25.21 -12.55
C ILE A 357 9.59 -24.88 -11.08
N GLN A 358 10.62 -25.48 -10.51
CA GLN A 358 11.05 -25.19 -9.14
C GLN A 358 12.18 -24.15 -9.16
N VAL A 359 11.93 -23.01 -8.53
CA VAL A 359 12.85 -21.87 -8.43
C VAL A 359 13.38 -21.76 -7.00
N ASN A 360 14.64 -22.15 -6.79
CA ASN A 360 15.28 -22.17 -5.47
C ASN A 360 15.34 -20.80 -4.79
N PHE A 361 15.44 -19.71 -5.57
CA PHE A 361 15.46 -18.35 -5.04
C PHE A 361 14.13 -18.01 -4.37
N LEU A 362 13.00 -18.29 -5.04
CA LEU A 362 11.65 -18.06 -4.50
C LEU A 362 11.37 -18.96 -3.29
N GLN A 363 11.81 -20.23 -3.34
CA GLN A 363 11.73 -21.15 -2.20
C GLN A 363 12.43 -20.60 -0.95
N ARG A 364 13.61 -19.97 -1.11
CA ARG A 364 14.36 -19.37 0.01
C ARG A 364 13.71 -18.10 0.53
N LEU A 365 13.14 -17.29 -0.36
CA LEU A 365 12.59 -15.99 -0.02
C LEU A 365 11.20 -16.10 0.62
N PHE A 366 10.31 -16.92 0.04
CA PHE A 366 8.89 -16.97 0.39
C PHE A 366 8.44 -18.32 0.96
N GLY A 367 9.25 -19.37 0.84
CA GLY A 367 8.88 -20.72 1.29
C GLY A 367 8.17 -21.57 0.24
N LEU A 368 7.86 -20.99 -0.94
CA LEU A 368 7.33 -21.71 -2.10
C LEU A 368 8.17 -21.40 -3.35
N GLY A 369 8.68 -22.43 -4.00
CA GLY A 369 9.49 -22.34 -5.22
C GLY A 369 8.75 -22.67 -6.51
N GLN A 370 7.50 -23.14 -6.42
CA GLN A 370 6.77 -23.66 -7.57
C GLN A 370 6.21 -22.54 -8.45
N VAL A 371 6.70 -22.47 -9.69
CA VAL A 371 6.16 -21.64 -10.77
C VAL A 371 5.41 -22.53 -11.75
N GLY A 372 4.18 -22.16 -12.08
CA GLY A 372 3.28 -22.96 -12.91
C GLY A 372 2.64 -24.16 -12.17
N PRO A 373 1.64 -24.80 -12.78
CA PRO A 373 1.19 -24.63 -14.17
C PRO A 373 0.44 -23.31 -14.39
N VAL A 374 0.43 -22.82 -15.65
CA VAL A 374 -0.21 -21.54 -16.03
C VAL A 374 -1.30 -21.78 -17.07
N TYR A 375 -2.55 -21.57 -16.68
CA TYR A 375 -3.69 -21.70 -17.57
C TYR A 375 -3.96 -20.38 -18.30
N LEU A 376 -3.85 -20.33 -19.63
CA LEU A 376 -4.21 -19.14 -20.42
C LEU A 376 -5.69 -19.16 -20.81
N GLY A 377 -6.17 -20.27 -21.39
CA GLY A 377 -7.51 -20.34 -21.99
C GLY A 377 -7.74 -19.29 -23.09
N LEU A 378 -8.98 -19.16 -23.57
CA LEU A 378 -9.34 -18.17 -24.59
C LEU A 378 -9.09 -16.73 -24.09
N TRP A 379 -9.66 -16.38 -22.93
CA TRP A 379 -9.60 -15.03 -22.36
C TRP A 379 -8.17 -14.57 -22.07
N GLY A 380 -7.34 -15.44 -21.49
CA GLY A 380 -5.93 -15.12 -21.23
C GLY A 380 -5.11 -15.00 -22.52
N THR A 381 -5.39 -15.84 -23.52
CA THR A 381 -4.71 -15.75 -24.82
C THR A 381 -5.00 -14.42 -25.52
N VAL A 382 -6.28 -14.03 -25.60
CA VAL A 382 -6.68 -12.73 -26.18
C VAL A 382 -6.06 -11.58 -25.39
N SER A 383 -6.08 -11.66 -24.06
CA SER A 383 -5.51 -10.62 -23.20
C SER A 383 -4.02 -10.42 -23.45
N VAL A 384 -3.25 -11.50 -23.49
CA VAL A 384 -1.80 -11.46 -23.71
C VAL A 384 -1.46 -10.98 -25.13
N ILE A 385 -2.15 -11.47 -26.15
CA ILE A 385 -1.92 -11.04 -27.54
C ILE A 385 -2.20 -9.54 -27.69
N ALA A 386 -3.33 -9.05 -27.17
CA ALA A 386 -3.67 -7.63 -27.22
C ALA A 386 -2.66 -6.78 -26.42
N GLY A 387 -2.25 -7.24 -25.24
CA GLY A 387 -1.24 -6.55 -24.42
C GLY A 387 0.15 -6.50 -25.08
N VAL A 388 0.59 -7.59 -25.72
CA VAL A 388 1.85 -7.63 -26.48
C VAL A 388 1.77 -6.72 -27.70
N ALA A 389 0.66 -6.70 -28.42
CA ALA A 389 0.46 -5.79 -29.56
C ALA A 389 0.47 -4.31 -29.10
N CYS A 390 -0.18 -4.00 -27.98
CA CYS A 390 -0.12 -2.67 -27.36
C CYS A 390 1.33 -2.29 -27.00
N ALA A 391 2.05 -3.15 -26.29
CA ALA A 391 3.43 -2.91 -25.91
C ALA A 391 4.34 -2.73 -27.13
N PHE A 392 4.12 -3.51 -28.19
CA PHE A 392 4.85 -3.37 -29.44
C PHE A 392 4.64 -1.99 -30.08
N ILE A 393 3.40 -1.51 -30.17
CA ILE A 393 3.10 -0.17 -30.73
C ILE A 393 3.78 0.93 -29.91
N ILE A 394 3.72 0.85 -28.57
CA ILE A 394 4.37 1.82 -27.69
C ILE A 394 5.89 1.83 -27.93
N LEU A 395 6.53 0.65 -27.93
CA LEU A 395 7.98 0.53 -28.10
C LEU A 395 8.44 0.92 -29.52
N GLU A 396 7.60 0.69 -30.52
CA GLU A 396 7.86 1.12 -31.90
C GLU A 396 7.87 2.64 -32.00
N ASP A 397 6.87 3.32 -31.42
CA ASP A 397 6.81 4.78 -31.42
C ASP A 397 7.97 5.41 -30.62
N TYR A 398 8.37 4.78 -29.51
CA TYR A 398 9.56 5.18 -28.76
C TYR A 398 10.82 5.09 -29.62
N ALA A 399 10.96 4.01 -30.40
CA ALA A 399 12.08 3.83 -31.30
C ALA A 399 12.07 4.87 -32.43
N PHE A 400 10.90 5.20 -32.97
CA PHE A 400 10.73 6.26 -33.97
C PHE A 400 11.23 7.62 -33.45
N GLN A 401 10.90 8.00 -32.21
CA GLN A 401 11.32 9.28 -31.60
C GLN A 401 12.84 9.45 -31.52
N VAL A 402 13.59 8.35 -31.40
CA VAL A 402 15.06 8.35 -31.36
C VAL A 402 15.68 7.91 -32.70
N ALA A 403 14.93 7.98 -33.79
CA ALA A 403 15.34 7.57 -35.13
C ALA A 403 15.93 6.14 -35.18
N TYR A 404 15.35 5.23 -34.38
CA TYR A 404 15.76 3.84 -34.19
C TYR A 404 17.22 3.65 -33.73
N ASN A 405 17.81 4.66 -33.08
CA ASN A 405 19.12 4.54 -32.47
C ASN A 405 19.04 3.76 -31.15
N PRO A 406 19.64 2.55 -31.04
CA PRO A 406 19.51 1.71 -29.85
C PRO A 406 20.20 2.30 -28.61
N VAL A 407 21.25 3.10 -28.78
CA VAL A 407 21.95 3.76 -27.66
C VAL A 407 21.07 4.86 -27.09
N ALA A 408 20.50 5.71 -27.94
CA ALA A 408 19.58 6.76 -27.53
C ALA A 408 18.29 6.16 -26.93
N PHE A 409 17.77 5.08 -27.51
CA PHE A 409 16.61 4.36 -26.98
C PHE A 409 16.82 3.92 -25.53
N LEU A 410 17.97 3.31 -25.21
CA LEU A 410 18.28 2.86 -23.86
C LEU A 410 18.55 4.02 -22.89
N ARG A 411 19.22 5.08 -23.35
CA ARG A 411 19.50 6.27 -22.54
C ARG A 411 18.22 7.02 -22.17
N ASP A 412 17.34 7.20 -23.16
CA ASP A 412 16.16 8.06 -23.07
C ASP A 412 14.88 7.26 -22.73
N PHE A 413 14.96 5.93 -22.58
CA PHE A 413 13.81 5.04 -22.33
C PHE A 413 12.80 5.54 -21.29
N TRP A 414 13.30 6.14 -20.21
CA TRP A 414 12.47 6.63 -19.10
C TRP A 414 11.71 7.92 -19.41
N VAL A 415 12.15 8.68 -20.42
CA VAL A 415 11.56 9.95 -20.84
C VAL A 415 10.77 9.88 -22.14
N LEU A 416 10.92 8.80 -22.91
CA LEU A 416 10.12 8.54 -24.12
C LEU A 416 8.65 8.30 -23.75
N SER A 417 7.75 8.72 -24.64
CA SER A 417 6.30 8.65 -24.42
C SER A 417 5.53 8.54 -25.72
N LEU A 418 4.47 7.71 -25.73
CA LEU A 418 3.49 7.69 -26.80
C LEU A 418 2.34 8.59 -26.34
N ASP A 419 2.19 9.77 -26.97
CA ASP A 419 1.25 10.80 -26.52
C ASP A 419 -0.10 10.74 -27.25
N PRO A 420 -1.21 11.16 -26.60
CA PRO A 420 -2.52 11.23 -27.25
C PRO A 420 -2.54 12.30 -28.36
N PRO A 421 -3.53 12.23 -29.28
CA PRO A 421 -3.77 13.28 -30.26
C PRO A 421 -3.86 14.66 -29.63
N GLY A 422 -3.28 15.66 -30.30
CA GLY A 422 -3.40 17.06 -29.87
C GLY A 422 -4.85 17.57 -29.86
N MET A 423 -5.11 18.63 -29.09
CA MET A 423 -6.46 19.17 -28.87
C MET A 423 -7.23 19.47 -30.18
N ALA A 424 -6.54 19.83 -31.26
CA ALA A 424 -7.15 20.14 -32.57
C ALA A 424 -7.92 18.96 -33.19
N PHE A 425 -7.59 17.72 -32.83
CA PHE A 425 -8.25 16.53 -33.36
C PHE A 425 -9.52 16.14 -32.59
N GLY A 426 -9.78 16.72 -31.40
CA GLY A 426 -10.93 16.35 -30.58
C GLY A 426 -10.94 14.85 -30.23
N LEU A 427 -12.04 14.16 -30.58
CA LEU A 427 -12.14 12.69 -30.50
C LEU A 427 -11.81 11.98 -31.83
N GLY A 428 -11.36 12.72 -32.84
CA GLY A 428 -10.98 12.21 -34.14
C GLY A 428 -9.66 11.43 -34.12
N PHE A 429 -9.41 10.73 -35.23
CA PHE A 429 -8.16 9.99 -35.42
C PHE A 429 -7.08 10.91 -36.00
N ALA A 430 -5.92 10.95 -35.36
CA ALA A 430 -4.74 11.69 -35.83
C ALA A 430 -3.82 10.80 -36.69
N PRO A 431 -2.86 11.38 -37.44
CA PRO A 431 -1.78 10.62 -38.06
C PRO A 431 -1.06 9.71 -37.06
N TRP A 432 -0.43 8.63 -37.55
CA TRP A 432 0.11 7.55 -36.71
C TRP A 432 1.01 8.06 -35.56
N HIS A 433 2.06 8.80 -35.87
CA HIS A 433 3.00 9.37 -34.87
C HIS A 433 2.56 10.72 -34.29
N GLU A 434 1.34 11.18 -34.59
CA GLU A 434 0.73 12.39 -34.01
C GLU A 434 -0.41 12.05 -33.03
N GLY A 435 -0.44 10.80 -32.54
CA GLY A 435 -1.42 10.30 -31.58
C GLY A 435 -2.36 9.20 -32.13
N GLY A 436 -2.30 8.88 -33.43
CA GLY A 436 -3.04 7.75 -34.00
C GLY A 436 -2.62 6.40 -33.39
N ALA A 437 -1.31 6.20 -33.20
CA ALA A 437 -0.75 5.03 -32.54
C ALA A 437 -1.23 4.91 -31.08
N TRP A 438 -1.38 6.03 -30.38
CA TRP A 438 -1.92 6.07 -29.01
C TRP A 438 -3.35 5.55 -28.94
N ILE A 439 -4.21 5.95 -29.88
CA ILE A 439 -5.60 5.47 -29.92
C ILE A 439 -5.63 3.93 -30.07
N VAL A 440 -4.84 3.40 -31.01
CA VAL A 440 -4.80 1.95 -31.27
C VAL A 440 -4.20 1.19 -30.10
N ALA A 441 -3.08 1.65 -29.54
CA ALA A 441 -2.46 1.06 -28.37
C ALA A 441 -3.42 1.05 -27.17
N THR A 442 -4.07 2.19 -26.89
CA THR A 442 -5.03 2.31 -25.78
C THR A 442 -6.24 1.40 -25.97
N PHE A 443 -6.78 1.30 -27.19
CA PHE A 443 -7.86 0.36 -27.51
C PHE A 443 -7.44 -1.10 -27.26
N LEU A 444 -6.25 -1.51 -27.71
CA LEU A 444 -5.72 -2.84 -27.45
C LEU A 444 -5.50 -3.10 -25.96
N LEU A 445 -5.08 -2.08 -25.22
CA LEU A 445 -4.95 -2.15 -23.76
C LEU A 445 -6.32 -2.35 -23.10
N HIS A 446 -7.37 -1.65 -23.54
CA HIS A 446 -8.75 -1.87 -23.07
C HIS A 446 -9.21 -3.31 -23.29
N VAL A 447 -8.98 -3.86 -24.48
CA VAL A 447 -9.27 -5.27 -24.79
C VAL A 447 -8.48 -6.19 -23.86
N SER A 448 -7.20 -5.91 -23.65
CA SER A 448 -6.32 -6.71 -22.80
C SER A 448 -6.84 -6.78 -21.36
N VAL A 449 -7.16 -5.64 -20.75
CA VAL A 449 -7.60 -5.61 -19.35
C VAL A 449 -9.01 -6.16 -19.15
N LEU A 450 -9.93 -5.95 -20.09
CA LEU A 450 -11.29 -6.50 -20.01
C LEU A 450 -11.30 -8.02 -20.17
N THR A 451 -10.50 -8.54 -21.11
CA THR A 451 -10.36 -9.99 -21.26
C THR A 451 -9.59 -10.62 -20.10
N TRP A 452 -8.69 -9.87 -19.45
CA TRP A 452 -8.09 -10.31 -18.18
C TRP A 452 -9.12 -10.40 -17.06
N LEU A 453 -10.03 -9.43 -16.93
CA LEU A 453 -11.14 -9.50 -15.97
C LEU A 453 -12.03 -10.72 -16.26
N ALA A 454 -12.36 -10.97 -17.54
CA ALA A 454 -13.11 -12.17 -17.93
C ALA A 454 -12.38 -13.47 -17.55
N ARG A 455 -11.04 -13.50 -17.68
CA ARG A 455 -10.22 -14.62 -17.20
C ARG A 455 -10.31 -14.79 -15.68
N VAL A 456 -10.27 -13.71 -14.91
CA VAL A 456 -10.43 -13.78 -13.44
C VAL A 456 -11.79 -14.38 -13.08
N VAL A 457 -12.88 -13.91 -13.70
CA VAL A 457 -14.23 -14.44 -13.46
C VAL A 457 -14.34 -15.93 -13.83
N ASP A 458 -13.91 -16.31 -15.05
CA ASP A 458 -13.92 -17.70 -15.52
C ASP A 458 -13.13 -18.60 -14.55
N ARG A 459 -11.97 -18.12 -14.08
CA ARG A 459 -11.14 -18.90 -13.17
C ARG A 459 -11.74 -19.05 -11.79
N SER A 460 -12.32 -17.99 -11.23
CA SER A 460 -13.01 -18.07 -9.95
C SER A 460 -14.16 -19.08 -10.00
N GLN A 461 -14.98 -19.07 -11.07
CA GLN A 461 -16.11 -19.99 -11.22
C GLN A 461 -15.66 -21.45 -11.34
N LYS A 462 -14.63 -21.72 -12.17
CA LYS A 462 -14.10 -23.07 -12.37
C LYS A 462 -13.35 -23.63 -11.15
N SER A 463 -12.93 -22.76 -10.24
CA SER A 463 -12.29 -23.14 -8.98
C SER A 463 -13.27 -23.15 -7.79
N ASP A 464 -14.58 -23.00 -8.06
CA ASP A 464 -15.64 -22.90 -7.05
C ASP A 464 -15.40 -21.80 -5.99
N LEU A 465 -14.72 -20.73 -6.39
CA LEU A 465 -14.36 -19.59 -5.54
C LEU A 465 -15.36 -18.44 -5.72
N GLY A 466 -15.37 -17.51 -4.76
CA GLY A 466 -16.16 -16.28 -4.86
C GLY A 466 -15.68 -15.31 -5.97
N MET A 467 -16.36 -14.18 -6.13
CA MET A 467 -16.04 -13.18 -7.16
C MET A 467 -15.34 -11.92 -6.63
N GLN A 468 -14.89 -11.92 -5.37
CA GLN A 468 -14.36 -10.72 -4.70
C GLN A 468 -13.13 -10.15 -5.43
N LEU A 469 -12.26 -10.99 -6.00
CA LEU A 469 -11.13 -10.52 -6.81
C LEU A 469 -11.58 -9.81 -8.09
N ALA A 470 -12.62 -10.33 -8.76
CA ALA A 470 -13.17 -9.70 -9.96
C ALA A 470 -13.78 -8.32 -9.64
N TRP A 471 -14.53 -8.22 -8.52
CA TRP A 471 -15.10 -6.95 -8.07
C TRP A 471 -14.03 -5.95 -7.62
N GLY A 472 -13.01 -6.40 -6.89
CA GLY A 472 -11.87 -5.56 -6.49
C GLY A 472 -11.08 -5.06 -7.70
N PHE A 473 -10.83 -5.93 -8.69
CA PHE A 473 -10.21 -5.53 -9.94
C PHE A 473 -11.10 -4.57 -10.75
N GLY A 474 -12.42 -4.78 -10.75
CA GLY A 474 -13.39 -3.88 -11.35
C GLY A 474 -13.33 -2.46 -10.77
N ALA A 475 -13.12 -2.31 -9.46
CA ALA A 475 -12.93 -0.99 -8.83
C ALA A 475 -11.66 -0.27 -9.33
N ALA A 476 -10.56 -1.01 -9.56
CA ALA A 476 -9.35 -0.45 -10.17
C ALA A 476 -9.57 -0.11 -11.66
N LEU A 477 -10.28 -0.96 -12.39
CA LEU A 477 -10.62 -0.72 -13.80
C LEU A 477 -11.53 0.48 -13.97
N PHE A 478 -12.42 0.78 -13.01
CA PHE A 478 -13.21 1.99 -13.03
C PHE A 478 -12.33 3.25 -13.09
N LEU A 479 -11.34 3.38 -12.21
CA LEU A 479 -10.37 4.48 -12.27
C LEU A 479 -9.63 4.52 -13.62
N TYR A 480 -9.15 3.38 -14.09
CA TYR A 480 -8.47 3.27 -15.39
C TYR A 480 -9.34 3.78 -16.55
N PHE A 481 -10.59 3.32 -16.65
CA PHE A 481 -11.49 3.76 -17.71
C PHE A 481 -11.91 5.23 -17.56
N VAL A 482 -12.01 5.76 -16.33
CA VAL A 482 -12.22 7.19 -16.13
C VAL A 482 -11.07 8.00 -16.75
N ILE A 483 -9.82 7.61 -16.49
CA ILE A 483 -8.62 8.31 -16.99
C ILE A 483 -8.53 8.28 -18.52
N TYR A 484 -8.62 7.08 -19.11
CA TYR A 484 -8.25 6.88 -20.52
C TYR A 484 -9.42 6.97 -21.50
N LEU A 485 -10.67 6.83 -21.04
CA LEU A 485 -11.82 6.70 -21.93
C LEU A 485 -12.97 7.63 -21.55
N ILE A 486 -13.57 7.45 -20.37
CA ILE A 486 -14.83 8.10 -20.00
C ILE A 486 -14.64 9.61 -19.90
N ARG A 487 -13.66 10.11 -19.13
CA ARG A 487 -13.45 11.55 -18.98
C ARG A 487 -13.03 12.22 -20.28
N PRO A 488 -12.04 11.71 -21.06
CA PRO A 488 -11.73 12.26 -22.38
C PRO A 488 -12.93 12.34 -23.32
N MET A 489 -13.78 11.30 -23.37
CA MET A 489 -15.00 11.31 -24.19
C MET A 489 -16.02 12.35 -23.71
N VAL A 490 -16.27 12.46 -22.41
CA VAL A 490 -17.20 13.46 -21.85
C VAL A 490 -16.70 14.89 -22.13
N MET A 491 -15.39 15.11 -22.09
CA MET A 491 -14.77 16.38 -22.43
C MET A 491 -14.63 16.63 -23.93
N GLY A 492 -14.90 15.61 -24.76
CA GLY A 492 -14.80 15.71 -26.22
C GLY A 492 -13.37 15.79 -26.77
N ASN A 493 -12.36 15.31 -26.02
CA ASN A 493 -10.96 15.41 -26.47
C ASN A 493 -10.03 14.33 -25.90
N TRP A 494 -9.31 13.61 -26.77
CA TRP A 494 -8.34 12.59 -26.36
C TRP A 494 -7.12 13.16 -25.62
N ALA A 495 -6.74 14.41 -25.87
CA ALA A 495 -5.60 15.07 -25.21
C ALA A 495 -5.76 15.22 -23.69
N GLN A 496 -6.96 14.94 -23.16
CA GLN A 496 -7.23 14.92 -21.72
C GLN A 496 -6.67 13.67 -21.00
N ALA A 497 -6.36 12.61 -21.75
CA ALA A 497 -5.75 11.40 -21.22
C ALA A 497 -4.22 11.54 -21.10
N PRO A 498 -3.55 10.75 -20.25
CA PRO A 498 -2.10 10.71 -20.21
C PRO A 498 -1.52 9.99 -21.44
N GLY A 499 -0.30 10.39 -21.81
CA GLY A 499 0.55 9.59 -22.71
C GLY A 499 1.01 8.29 -22.04
N HIS A 500 1.25 7.26 -22.84
CA HIS A 500 1.89 6.03 -22.37
C HIS A 500 3.39 6.27 -22.23
N GLY A 501 3.86 6.38 -21.00
CA GLY A 501 5.27 6.46 -20.66
C GLY A 501 5.50 6.87 -19.21
N PHE A 502 6.63 6.46 -18.63
CA PHE A 502 6.90 6.68 -17.21
C PHE A 502 6.84 8.17 -16.86
N LYS A 503 7.59 8.99 -17.60
CA LYS A 503 7.57 10.45 -17.44
C LYS A 503 6.23 11.07 -17.83
N ALA A 504 5.64 10.66 -18.96
CA ALA A 504 4.39 11.25 -19.44
C ALA A 504 3.21 11.08 -18.45
N ILE A 505 3.10 9.93 -17.79
CA ILE A 505 2.09 9.70 -16.76
C ILE A 505 2.31 10.65 -15.58
N LEU A 506 3.55 10.80 -15.11
CA LEU A 506 3.89 11.71 -14.00
C LEU A 506 3.59 13.17 -14.36
N ASP A 507 4.01 13.61 -15.54
CA ASP A 507 3.73 14.97 -16.02
C ASP A 507 2.23 15.23 -16.12
N TRP A 508 1.45 14.27 -16.61
CA TRP A 508 -0.01 14.39 -16.68
C TRP A 508 -0.63 14.60 -15.30
N THR A 509 -0.19 13.87 -14.27
CA THR A 509 -0.74 14.05 -12.91
C THR A 509 -0.54 15.47 -12.39
N ASN A 510 0.65 16.05 -12.63
CA ASN A 510 0.94 17.42 -12.24
C ASN A 510 0.13 18.42 -13.08
N ASN A 511 0.12 18.26 -14.39
CA ASN A 511 -0.57 19.17 -15.32
C ASN A 511 -2.07 19.24 -15.04
N VAL A 512 -2.72 18.08 -14.84
CA VAL A 512 -4.15 18.03 -14.49
C VAL A 512 -4.40 18.69 -13.13
N SER A 513 -3.51 18.51 -12.16
CA SER A 513 -3.64 19.17 -10.85
C SER A 513 -3.62 20.69 -10.96
N VAL A 514 -2.67 21.23 -11.74
CA VAL A 514 -2.55 22.67 -11.98
C VAL A 514 -3.74 23.19 -12.78
N GLN A 515 -4.17 22.46 -13.82
CA GLN A 515 -5.24 22.89 -14.72
C GLN A 515 -6.58 23.09 -14.02
N TYR A 516 -6.94 22.27 -13.03
CA TYR A 516 -8.23 22.34 -12.34
C TYR A 516 -8.13 22.84 -10.90
N GLY A 517 -7.13 23.68 -10.61
CA GLY A 517 -7.07 24.44 -9.35
C GLY A 517 -6.70 23.60 -8.13
N ASN A 518 -5.59 22.87 -8.20
CA ASN A 518 -4.97 22.11 -7.12
C ASN A 518 -5.85 20.97 -6.54
N PHE A 519 -5.53 19.73 -6.93
CA PHE A 519 -6.27 18.54 -6.50
C PHE A 519 -6.20 18.24 -5.00
N TYR A 520 -5.29 18.86 -4.25
CA TYR A 520 -5.31 18.73 -2.79
C TYR A 520 -6.59 19.29 -2.15
N TYR A 521 -7.33 20.15 -2.85
CA TYR A 521 -8.63 20.67 -2.42
C TYR A 521 -9.83 19.83 -2.91
N ASN A 522 -9.59 18.82 -3.75
CA ASN A 522 -10.64 17.89 -4.18
C ASN A 522 -10.92 16.87 -3.05
N PRO A 523 -12.15 16.84 -2.49
CA PRO A 523 -12.46 15.95 -1.36
C PRO A 523 -12.36 14.47 -1.73
N PHE A 524 -12.64 14.10 -2.98
CA PHE A 524 -12.50 12.72 -3.44
C PHE A 524 -11.03 12.31 -3.60
N HIS A 525 -10.16 13.26 -3.93
CA HIS A 525 -8.72 13.04 -3.92
C HIS A 525 -8.21 12.83 -2.49
N MET A 526 -8.66 13.64 -1.52
CA MET A 526 -8.36 13.43 -0.09
C MET A 526 -8.84 12.06 0.39
N LEU A 527 -10.06 11.64 0.01
CA LEU A 527 -10.59 10.31 0.36
C LEU A 527 -9.77 9.19 -0.28
N SER A 528 -9.37 9.33 -1.55
CA SER A 528 -8.51 8.36 -2.22
C SER A 528 -7.16 8.22 -1.53
N ILE A 529 -6.55 9.33 -1.10
CA ILE A 529 -5.32 9.33 -0.29
C ILE A 529 -5.56 8.61 1.04
N PHE A 530 -6.65 8.92 1.75
CA PHE A 530 -7.01 8.28 3.01
C PHE A 530 -7.10 6.75 2.85
N PHE A 531 -7.79 6.26 1.82
CA PHE A 531 -7.92 4.82 1.58
C PHE A 531 -6.61 4.19 1.11
N LEU A 532 -5.78 4.90 0.35
CA LEU A 532 -4.47 4.41 -0.11
C LEU A 532 -3.46 4.28 1.04
N LEU A 533 -3.34 5.32 1.87
CA LEU A 533 -2.51 5.30 3.08
C LEU A 533 -3.06 4.28 4.09
N GLY A 534 -4.38 4.23 4.26
CA GLY A 534 -5.06 3.25 5.09
C GLY A 534 -4.85 1.81 4.60
N SER A 535 -4.84 1.59 3.29
CA SER A 535 -4.53 0.29 2.68
C SER A 535 -3.11 -0.15 3.00
N THR A 536 -2.16 0.77 2.87
CA THR A 536 -0.75 0.51 3.21
C THR A 536 -0.56 0.20 4.69
N LEU A 537 -1.23 0.97 5.56
CA LEU A 537 -1.25 0.73 7.01
C LEU A 537 -1.85 -0.64 7.33
N LEU A 538 -3.04 -0.94 6.80
CA LEU A 538 -3.71 -2.22 7.04
C LEU A 538 -2.88 -3.40 6.52
N LEU A 539 -2.24 -3.27 5.36
CA LEU A 539 -1.35 -4.30 4.83
C LEU A 539 -0.19 -4.58 5.77
N ALA A 540 0.51 -3.53 6.20
CA ALA A 540 1.66 -3.63 7.09
C ALA A 540 1.27 -4.23 8.44
N MET A 541 0.17 -3.76 9.03
CA MET A 541 -0.32 -4.23 10.32
C MET A 541 -0.85 -5.67 10.25
N HIS A 542 -1.57 -6.03 9.19
CA HIS A 542 -2.04 -7.39 8.96
C HIS A 542 -0.87 -8.36 8.78
N GLY A 543 0.05 -8.03 7.87
CA GLY A 543 1.29 -8.78 7.65
C GLY A 543 2.10 -8.95 8.93
N ALA A 544 2.33 -7.86 9.66
CA ALA A 544 3.05 -7.89 10.93
C ALA A 544 2.35 -8.78 11.97
N THR A 545 1.03 -8.69 12.09
CA THR A 545 0.25 -9.46 13.08
C THR A 545 0.33 -10.96 12.82
N ILE A 546 0.18 -11.37 11.55
CA ILE A 546 0.21 -12.78 11.16
C ILE A 546 1.64 -13.34 11.25
N VAL A 547 2.66 -12.58 10.87
CA VAL A 547 4.06 -12.99 11.09
C VAL A 547 4.35 -13.13 12.58
N ALA A 548 3.87 -12.18 13.40
CA ALA A 548 4.08 -12.17 14.84
C ALA A 548 3.45 -13.36 15.58
N THR A 549 2.42 -13.96 14.99
CA THR A 549 1.69 -15.11 15.53
C THR A 549 1.88 -16.38 14.69
N SER A 550 2.82 -16.37 13.75
CA SER A 550 3.05 -17.47 12.81
C SER A 550 3.44 -18.79 13.50
N ARG A 551 4.12 -18.71 14.65
CA ARG A 551 4.44 -19.85 15.55
C ARG A 551 3.21 -20.69 15.91
N TRP A 552 2.05 -20.07 16.02
CA TRP A 552 0.79 -20.73 16.38
C TRP A 552 -0.11 -20.97 15.17
N GLY A 553 0.43 -20.90 13.95
CA GLY A 553 -0.29 -21.23 12.73
C GLY A 553 -1.32 -20.19 12.30
N ALA A 554 -1.24 -18.94 12.78
CA ALA A 554 -2.15 -17.86 12.40
C ALA A 554 -2.16 -17.56 10.90
N HIS A 555 -1.08 -17.91 10.21
CA HIS A 555 -0.94 -17.74 8.77
C HIS A 555 -1.86 -18.64 7.94
N ARG A 556 -2.55 -19.63 8.52
CA ARG A 556 -3.50 -20.51 7.81
C ARG A 556 -4.91 -19.91 7.83
N GLU A 557 -5.09 -18.78 7.18
CA GLU A 557 -6.18 -17.85 7.43
C GLU A 557 -7.56 -18.40 7.08
N ILE A 558 -7.66 -19.24 6.04
CA ILE A 558 -8.91 -19.93 5.70
C ILE A 558 -9.35 -20.84 6.85
N GLU A 559 -8.42 -21.59 7.44
CA GLU A 559 -8.70 -22.47 8.57
C GLU A 559 -9.12 -21.66 9.80
N GLN A 560 -8.47 -20.52 10.04
CA GLN A 560 -8.80 -19.61 11.13
C GLN A 560 -10.21 -19.02 11.01
N MET A 561 -10.72 -18.79 9.79
CA MET A 561 -12.12 -18.34 9.60
C MET A 561 -13.16 -19.37 10.04
N MET A 562 -12.83 -20.65 9.96
CA MET A 562 -13.73 -21.72 10.37
C MET A 562 -13.70 -21.90 11.89
N ALA A 563 -12.49 -21.91 12.46
CA ALA A 563 -12.28 -21.98 13.89
C ALA A 563 -11.00 -21.25 14.28
N GLU A 564 -11.14 -20.18 15.05
CA GLU A 564 -10.02 -19.34 15.47
C GLU A 564 -9.17 -20.07 16.53
N GLY A 565 -7.90 -20.24 16.20
CA GLY A 565 -6.90 -20.87 17.05
C GLY A 565 -6.13 -19.86 17.92
N SER A 566 -5.15 -20.38 18.67
CA SER A 566 -4.39 -19.59 19.65
C SER A 566 -3.67 -18.40 19.00
N GLY A 567 -3.15 -18.58 17.78
CA GLY A 567 -2.51 -17.51 17.03
C GLY A 567 -3.45 -16.32 16.77
N TYR A 568 -4.67 -16.58 16.29
CA TYR A 568 -5.63 -15.53 16.01
C TYR A 568 -6.24 -14.91 17.28
N HIS A 569 -6.45 -15.70 18.34
CA HIS A 569 -6.85 -15.15 19.65
C HIS A 569 -5.81 -14.17 20.20
N ARG A 570 -4.51 -14.46 20.08
CA ARG A 570 -3.43 -13.51 20.45
C ARG A 570 -3.48 -12.25 19.59
N SER A 571 -3.64 -12.38 18.27
CA SER A 571 -3.83 -11.24 17.35
C SER A 571 -4.99 -10.34 17.75
N GLN A 572 -6.14 -10.94 18.07
CA GLN A 572 -7.32 -10.22 18.53
C GLN A 572 -7.09 -9.51 19.87
N LEU A 573 -6.46 -10.18 20.83
CA LEU A 573 -6.12 -9.59 22.12
C LEU A 573 -5.15 -8.43 21.96
N PHE A 574 -4.17 -8.54 21.07
CA PHE A 574 -3.22 -7.46 20.79
C PHE A 574 -3.97 -6.19 20.40
N TRP A 575 -4.83 -6.26 19.38
CA TRP A 575 -5.56 -5.11 18.87
C TRP A 575 -6.61 -4.61 19.84
N ARG A 576 -7.31 -5.51 20.54
CA ARG A 576 -8.25 -5.16 21.61
C ARG A 576 -7.57 -4.39 22.73
N TRP A 577 -6.41 -4.85 23.17
CA TRP A 577 -5.65 -4.18 24.21
C TRP A 577 -5.04 -2.88 23.73
N CYS A 578 -4.65 -2.80 22.46
CA CYS A 578 -4.08 -1.60 21.86
C CYS A 578 -5.13 -0.50 21.63
N MET A 579 -6.26 -0.81 20.97
CA MET A 579 -7.24 0.13 20.41
C MET A 579 -8.65 0.01 21.01
N GLY A 580 -8.91 -0.97 21.89
CA GLY A 580 -10.21 -1.17 22.57
C GLY A 580 -11.22 -2.03 21.81
N PHE A 581 -10.92 -2.34 20.55
CA PHE A 581 -11.71 -3.23 19.69
C PHE A 581 -10.77 -4.10 18.86
N GLN A 582 -11.33 -5.14 18.25
CA GLN A 582 -10.59 -6.08 17.43
C GLN A 582 -11.41 -6.53 16.22
N ALA A 583 -10.73 -7.02 15.20
CA ALA A 583 -11.34 -7.69 14.06
C ALA A 583 -11.21 -9.22 14.21
N THR A 584 -12.21 -9.95 13.71
CA THR A 584 -12.14 -11.41 13.50
C THR A 584 -11.33 -11.75 12.26
N SER A 585 -10.97 -13.03 12.12
CA SER A 585 -10.31 -13.62 10.95
C SER A 585 -11.01 -13.33 9.63
N LYS A 586 -12.34 -13.32 9.62
CA LYS A 586 -13.12 -12.95 8.43
C LYS A 586 -13.21 -11.45 8.24
N SER A 587 -13.53 -10.71 9.30
CA SER A 587 -13.85 -9.28 9.16
C SER A 587 -12.63 -8.46 8.73
N ILE A 588 -11.41 -8.78 9.18
CA ILE A 588 -10.23 -7.99 8.78
C ILE A 588 -10.06 -7.97 7.26
N HIS A 589 -10.28 -9.10 6.58
CA HIS A 589 -10.21 -9.19 5.13
C HIS A 589 -11.29 -8.37 4.41
N GLN A 590 -12.44 -8.15 5.05
CA GLN A 590 -13.45 -7.21 4.54
C GLN A 590 -12.95 -5.77 4.60
N TRP A 591 -12.26 -5.37 5.69
CA TRP A 591 -11.59 -4.07 5.77
C TRP A 591 -10.54 -3.92 4.68
N LEU A 592 -9.69 -4.93 4.50
CA LEU A 592 -8.64 -4.94 3.48
C LEU A 592 -9.22 -4.72 2.06
N TRP A 593 -10.27 -5.48 1.73
CA TRP A 593 -10.92 -5.41 0.43
C TRP A 593 -11.60 -4.05 0.18
N TRP A 594 -12.35 -3.53 1.15
CA TRP A 594 -13.04 -2.25 1.00
C TRP A 594 -12.08 -1.07 0.94
N PHE A 595 -11.02 -1.05 1.76
CA PHE A 595 -10.03 0.03 1.70
C PHE A 595 -9.36 0.09 0.32
N ALA A 596 -8.96 -1.07 -0.22
CA ALA A 596 -8.35 -1.11 -1.54
C ALA A 596 -9.33 -0.70 -2.67
N ALA A 597 -10.58 -1.20 -2.62
CA ALA A 597 -11.59 -0.86 -3.63
C ALA A 597 -11.94 0.65 -3.59
N MET A 598 -12.07 1.22 -2.40
CA MET A 598 -12.44 2.63 -2.23
C MET A 598 -11.35 3.59 -2.70
N THR A 599 -10.07 3.20 -2.70
CA THR A 599 -9.00 3.97 -3.36
C THR A 599 -9.33 4.21 -4.84
N GLY A 600 -9.65 3.15 -5.59
CA GLY A 600 -9.98 3.28 -7.02
C GLY A 600 -11.30 4.02 -7.27
N ILE A 601 -12.34 3.70 -6.48
CA ILE A 601 -13.68 4.29 -6.64
C ILE A 601 -13.66 5.80 -6.38
N THR A 602 -13.09 6.23 -5.25
CA THR A 602 -13.05 7.66 -4.91
C THR A 602 -12.16 8.45 -5.87
N GLY A 603 -11.00 7.90 -6.26
CA GLY A 603 -10.14 8.51 -7.28
C GLY A 603 -10.86 8.70 -8.62
N GLY A 604 -11.61 7.70 -9.08
CA GLY A 604 -12.35 7.77 -10.33
C GLY A 604 -13.49 8.81 -10.28
N ILE A 605 -14.23 8.88 -9.17
CA ILE A 605 -15.28 9.90 -8.99
C ILE A 605 -14.67 11.30 -8.99
N GLY A 606 -13.61 11.51 -8.21
CA GLY A 606 -12.93 12.81 -8.10
C GLY A 606 -12.42 13.33 -9.44
N LEU A 607 -11.81 12.45 -10.24
CA LEU A 607 -11.29 12.80 -11.55
C LEU A 607 -12.40 13.07 -12.57
N LEU A 608 -13.48 12.27 -12.56
CA LEU A 608 -14.59 12.44 -13.49
C LEU A 608 -15.28 13.81 -13.32
N ILE A 609 -15.44 14.27 -12.08
CA ILE A 609 -16.05 15.56 -11.74
C ILE A 609 -15.12 16.74 -12.11
N SER A 610 -13.81 16.52 -12.09
CA SER A 610 -12.79 17.53 -12.38
C SER A 610 -12.77 17.88 -13.87
N GLY A 611 -13.09 19.12 -14.21
CA GLY A 611 -13.18 19.63 -15.58
C GLY A 611 -14.51 19.36 -16.28
N THR A 612 -15.46 18.69 -15.62
CA THR A 612 -16.83 18.49 -16.13
C THR A 612 -17.85 19.28 -15.34
N LEU A 613 -17.77 19.21 -14.00
CA LEU A 613 -18.66 19.93 -13.08
C LEU A 613 -17.92 20.98 -12.27
N ILE A 614 -16.68 20.68 -11.85
CA ILE A 614 -15.81 21.61 -11.10
C ILE A 614 -14.59 21.93 -11.95
N PHE A 615 -14.39 23.22 -12.22
CA PHE A 615 -13.29 23.71 -13.07
C PHE A 615 -12.11 24.27 -12.25
N ASP A 616 -12.32 24.55 -10.97
CA ASP A 616 -11.30 25.04 -10.05
C ASP A 616 -11.63 24.58 -8.61
N TRP A 617 -10.84 23.63 -8.09
CA TRP A 617 -11.03 23.07 -6.75
C TRP A 617 -10.67 24.04 -5.63
N TYR A 618 -9.69 24.92 -5.84
CA TYR A 618 -9.29 25.93 -4.88
C TYR A 618 -10.38 27.00 -4.72
N ALA A 619 -10.95 27.46 -5.83
CA ALA A 619 -12.09 28.38 -5.79
C ALA A 619 -13.30 27.76 -5.07
N TRP A 620 -13.61 26.48 -5.35
CA TRP A 620 -14.64 25.74 -4.64
C TRP A 620 -14.36 25.65 -3.13
N ALA A 621 -13.13 25.31 -2.76
CA ALA A 621 -12.71 25.22 -1.37
C ALA A 621 -12.77 26.56 -0.63
N THR A 622 -12.45 27.66 -1.32
CA THR A 622 -12.59 29.02 -0.78
C THR A 622 -14.04 29.34 -0.48
N GLN A 623 -14.97 29.00 -1.39
CA GLN A 623 -16.40 29.27 -1.22
C GLN A 623 -17.00 28.57 0.01
N ILE A 624 -16.53 27.37 0.34
CA ILE A 624 -17.02 26.60 1.50
C ILE A 624 -16.20 26.85 2.77
N GLY A 625 -15.21 27.74 2.73
CA GLY A 625 -14.44 28.16 3.92
C GLY A 625 -13.51 27.09 4.49
N ILE A 626 -12.94 26.22 3.65
CA ILE A 626 -11.93 25.22 4.07
C ILE A 626 -10.49 25.63 3.72
N VAL A 627 -10.34 26.64 2.86
CA VAL A 627 -9.05 27.30 2.63
C VAL A 627 -8.78 28.20 3.83
N ALA A 628 -7.58 28.10 4.40
CA ALA A 628 -7.21 28.99 5.48
C ALA A 628 -7.06 30.43 5.00
N PRO A 629 -7.37 31.42 5.85
CA PRO A 629 -7.22 32.82 5.48
C PRO A 629 -5.76 33.10 5.06
N PRO A 630 -5.55 33.85 3.96
CA PRO A 630 -4.22 34.31 3.61
C PRO A 630 -3.69 35.22 4.73
N PHE A 631 -2.42 35.02 5.10
CA PHE A 631 -1.68 35.90 5.99
C PHE A 631 -1.10 37.08 5.22
#